data_AF-A0A817WSN6-F1
#
_entry.id   AF-A0A817WSN6-F1
#
_cell.length_a   1.000
_cell.length_b   1.000
_cell.length_c   1.000
_cell.angle_alpha   90.00
_cell.angle_beta   90.00
_cell.angle_gamma   90.00
#
_symmetry.space_group_name_H-M   'P 1'
#
loop_
_entity.id
_entity.type
_entity.pdbx_description
1 polymer ?
#
loop_
_entity_poly.entity_id
_entity_poly.type
_entity_poly.pdbx_seq_one_letter_code
_entity_poly.pdbx_strand_id
1 'polypeptide(L)'
;MRCSSNDDIYPMRKKTINRFCLQILPQIHHKIQWLNIEASSMKRILLSNEYPNLYGLGLYNVKKHTIERLFTDEPSLAHILKTQISTLILKISQKQFFFEDSKLNMFSCVLNVFTNLRCLNFDPCYCMEVEPITFNCQINQNFSSTILRELHMNVIAIDHCLCILDGRFSQLEKFYVNIDMISRYTSTVIISKQVFEF
;
A
#
# COMPACT_ATOMS: atom_id res chain seq x y z
N MET A 1 1.15 9.22 20.38
CA MET A 1 0.49 10.29 19.59
C MET A 1 -0.84 9.72 19.11
N ARG A 2 -1.98 10.20 19.61
CA ARG A 2 -3.30 9.78 19.10
C ARG A 2 -3.57 10.59 17.83
N CYS A 3 -3.68 9.94 16.68
CA CYS A 3 -4.19 10.58 15.47
C CYS A 3 -5.68 10.90 15.67
N SER A 4 -5.98 12.06 16.26
CA SER A 4 -7.33 12.63 16.25
C SER A 4 -7.49 13.44 14.97
N SER A 5 -7.92 12.79 13.91
CA SER A 5 -8.57 13.50 12.82
C SER A 5 -9.54 12.54 12.16
N ASN A 6 -10.83 12.70 12.47
CA ASN A 6 -11.90 12.39 11.53
C ASN A 6 -11.77 13.36 10.34
N ASP A 7 -10.64 13.30 9.64
CA ASP A 7 -10.53 13.85 8.31
C ASP A 7 -11.33 12.90 7.43
N ASP A 8 -12.66 13.09 7.45
CA ASP A 8 -13.55 12.48 6.49
C ASP A 8 -13.12 12.98 5.11
N ILE A 9 -12.18 12.26 4.49
CA ILE A 9 -11.75 12.53 3.13
C ILE A 9 -12.92 12.16 2.23
N TYR A 10 -13.78 13.14 1.98
CA TYR A 10 -14.90 12.98 1.07
C TYR A 10 -14.38 12.70 -0.34
N PRO A 11 -14.98 11.72 -1.05
CA PRO A 11 -14.57 11.40 -2.40
C PRO A 11 -14.73 12.62 -3.30
N MET A 12 -13.75 12.84 -4.16
CA MET A 12 -13.81 13.97 -5.09
C MET A 12 -14.99 13.79 -6.05
N ARG A 13 -15.81 14.85 -6.20
CA ARG A 13 -16.92 14.83 -7.16
C ARG A 13 -16.38 14.61 -8.58
N LYS A 14 -17.08 13.79 -9.39
CA LYS A 14 -16.70 13.47 -10.78
C LYS A 14 -16.35 14.71 -11.60
N LYS A 15 -17.17 15.78 -11.52
CA LYS A 15 -16.93 17.07 -12.20
C LYS A 15 -15.58 17.71 -11.82
N THR A 16 -15.19 17.62 -10.55
CA THR A 16 -13.90 18.14 -10.07
C THR A 16 -12.75 17.34 -10.65
N ILE A 17 -12.84 16.00 -10.65
CA ILE A 17 -11.82 15.13 -11.26
C ILE A 17 -11.73 15.38 -12.77
N ASN A 18 -12.86 15.54 -13.48
CA ASN A 18 -12.86 15.92 -14.90
C ASN A 18 -12.04 17.19 -15.12
N ARG A 19 -12.34 18.23 -14.34
CA ARG A 19 -11.69 19.53 -14.47
C ARG A 19 -10.19 19.42 -14.18
N PHE A 20 -9.82 18.70 -13.13
CA PHE A 20 -8.43 18.46 -12.76
C PHE A 20 -7.66 17.75 -13.90
N CYS A 21 -8.19 16.64 -14.41
CA CYS A 21 -7.57 15.89 -15.51
C CYS A 21 -7.47 16.65 -16.83
N LEU A 22 -8.47 17.46 -17.18
CA LEU A 22 -8.54 18.12 -18.48
C LEU A 22 -7.88 19.50 -18.52
N GLN A 23 -7.87 20.22 -17.39
CA GLN A 23 -7.42 21.62 -17.38
C GLN A 23 -6.11 21.80 -16.62
N ILE A 24 -5.94 21.11 -15.49
CA ILE A 24 -4.83 21.36 -14.57
C ILE A 24 -3.67 20.41 -14.88
N LEU A 25 -3.93 19.10 -14.91
CA LEU A 25 -2.88 18.09 -15.09
C LEU A 25 -2.02 18.29 -16.36
N PRO A 26 -2.56 18.65 -17.54
CA PRO A 26 -1.74 18.89 -18.73
C PRO A 26 -0.71 20.02 -18.57
N GLN A 27 -0.90 20.93 -17.62
CA GLN A 27 0.01 22.04 -17.39
C GLN A 27 1.15 21.68 -16.41
N ILE A 28 0.92 20.68 -15.54
CA ILE A 28 1.82 20.40 -14.41
C ILE A 28 2.34 18.97 -14.36
N HIS A 29 1.87 18.05 -15.21
CA HIS A 29 2.19 16.62 -15.14
C HIS A 29 3.69 16.32 -15.12
N HIS A 30 4.48 17.07 -15.91
CA HIS A 30 5.95 16.92 -15.94
C HIS A 30 6.65 17.32 -14.64
N LYS A 31 6.00 18.06 -13.74
CA LYS A 31 6.54 18.45 -12.43
C LYS A 31 6.06 17.55 -11.29
N ILE A 32 5.07 16.70 -11.54
CA ILE A 32 4.48 15.85 -10.51
C ILE A 32 5.43 14.69 -10.22
N GLN A 33 5.94 14.70 -8.99
CA GLN A 33 6.81 13.66 -8.44
C GLN A 33 6.06 12.68 -7.53
N TRP A 34 4.99 13.18 -6.90
CA TRP A 34 4.18 12.46 -5.93
C TRP A 34 2.69 12.72 -6.18
N LEU A 35 1.88 11.66 -6.18
CA LEU A 35 0.43 11.75 -6.21
C LEU A 35 -0.16 11.08 -4.97
N ASN A 36 -1.04 11.77 -4.26
CA ASN A 36 -1.87 11.16 -3.20
C ASN A 36 -3.34 11.28 -3.60
N ILE A 37 -3.94 10.18 -4.04
CA ILE A 37 -5.24 10.18 -4.73
C ILE A 37 -6.16 9.07 -4.23
N GLU A 38 -7.47 9.27 -4.42
CA GLU A 38 -8.46 8.26 -4.10
C GLU A 38 -8.30 7.05 -5.03
N ALA A 39 -8.30 5.83 -4.49
CA ALA A 39 -8.12 4.62 -5.26
C ALA A 39 -9.14 4.49 -6.42
N SER A 40 -10.38 4.93 -6.20
CA SER A 40 -11.46 4.95 -7.21
C SER A 40 -11.16 5.88 -8.40
N SER A 41 -10.31 6.89 -8.21
CA SER A 41 -9.95 7.89 -9.21
C SER A 41 -8.60 7.62 -9.88
N MET A 42 -7.84 6.64 -9.36
CA MET A 42 -6.46 6.34 -9.78
C MET A 42 -6.33 6.15 -11.29
N LYS A 43 -7.11 5.23 -11.87
CA LYS A 43 -7.06 4.92 -13.31
C LYS A 43 -7.21 6.19 -14.14
N ARG A 44 -8.18 7.01 -13.79
CA ARG A 44 -8.50 8.22 -14.53
C ARG A 44 -7.40 9.27 -14.46
N ILE A 45 -6.81 9.45 -13.29
CA ILE A 45 -5.73 10.43 -13.09
C ILE A 45 -4.46 9.94 -13.79
N LEU A 46 -4.06 8.69 -13.55
CA LEU A 46 -2.83 8.11 -14.11
C LEU A 46 -2.88 7.97 -15.64
N LEU A 47 -4.04 7.73 -16.24
CA LEU A 47 -4.18 7.66 -17.70
C LEU A 47 -4.44 9.01 -18.38
N SER A 48 -4.60 10.10 -17.63
CA SER A 48 -4.92 11.39 -18.24
C SER A 48 -3.72 12.07 -18.90
N ASN A 49 -2.50 11.77 -18.44
CA ASN A 49 -1.25 12.36 -18.92
C ASN A 49 -0.08 11.39 -18.67
N GLU A 50 1.07 11.67 -19.26
CA GLU A 50 2.32 10.99 -18.93
C GLU A 50 2.99 11.66 -17.73
N TYR A 51 3.51 10.89 -16.79
CA TYR A 51 4.13 11.45 -15.58
C TYR A 51 5.62 11.08 -15.51
N PRO A 52 6.50 11.73 -16.31
CA PRO A 52 7.89 11.28 -16.47
C PRO A 52 8.69 11.29 -15.17
N ASN A 53 8.30 12.11 -14.19
CA ASN A 53 8.99 12.27 -12.91
C ASN A 53 8.25 11.64 -11.72
N LEU A 54 7.14 10.93 -11.95
CA LEU A 54 6.34 10.34 -10.88
C LEU A 54 7.03 9.10 -10.32
N TYR A 55 7.54 9.19 -9.10
CA TYR A 55 8.17 8.07 -8.40
C TYR A 55 7.41 7.61 -7.16
N GLY A 56 6.43 8.40 -6.71
CA GLY A 56 5.67 8.13 -5.48
C GLY A 56 4.16 8.18 -5.69
N LEU A 57 3.47 7.17 -5.15
CA LEU A 57 2.02 7.04 -5.23
C LEU A 57 1.43 6.71 -3.86
N GLY A 58 0.56 7.58 -3.36
CA GLY A 58 -0.32 7.34 -2.23
C GLY A 58 -1.74 7.07 -2.73
N LEU A 59 -2.33 5.96 -2.32
CA LEU A 59 -3.73 5.64 -2.58
C LEU A 59 -4.50 5.62 -1.26
N TYR A 60 -5.61 6.33 -1.19
CA TYR A 60 -6.52 6.29 -0.04
C TYR A 60 -7.90 5.74 -0.41
N ASN A 61 -8.66 5.35 0.62
CA ASN A 61 -9.93 4.62 0.49
C ASN A 61 -9.78 3.35 -0.36
N VAL A 62 -8.65 2.65 -0.17
CA VAL A 62 -8.36 1.43 -0.91
C VAL A 62 -9.23 0.29 -0.37
N LYS A 63 -10.09 -0.24 -1.24
CA LYS A 63 -10.95 -1.40 -0.96
C LYS A 63 -10.30 -2.68 -1.48
N LYS A 64 -10.64 -3.83 -0.88
CA LYS A 64 -10.07 -5.15 -1.28
C LYS A 64 -10.20 -5.41 -2.78
N HIS A 65 -11.42 -5.34 -3.32
CA HIS A 65 -11.69 -5.56 -4.73
C HIS A 65 -11.02 -4.52 -5.65
N THR A 66 -10.67 -3.34 -5.12
CA THR A 66 -9.96 -2.32 -5.90
C THR A 66 -8.53 -2.76 -6.15
N ILE A 67 -7.85 -3.36 -5.18
CA ILE A 67 -6.47 -3.85 -5.35
C ILE A 67 -6.43 -4.99 -6.37
N GLU A 68 -7.29 -5.99 -6.22
CA GLU A 68 -7.38 -7.12 -7.15
C GLU A 68 -7.62 -6.61 -8.59
N ARG A 69 -8.62 -5.74 -8.79
CA ARG A 69 -8.92 -5.20 -10.13
C ARG A 69 -7.83 -4.28 -10.68
N LEU A 70 -7.23 -3.44 -9.84
CA LEU A 70 -6.22 -2.47 -10.29
C LEU A 70 -4.92 -3.14 -10.71
N PHE A 71 -4.58 -4.26 -10.09
CA PHE A 71 -3.28 -4.90 -10.25
C PHE A 71 -3.32 -6.18 -11.09
N THR A 72 -4.49 -6.79 -11.30
CA THR A 72 -4.63 -7.99 -12.13
C THR A 72 -5.21 -7.70 -13.52
N ASP A 73 -6.18 -6.78 -13.64
CA ASP A 73 -7.04 -6.70 -14.84
C ASP A 73 -6.77 -5.49 -15.75
N GLU A 74 -5.79 -4.64 -15.44
CA GLU A 74 -5.62 -3.34 -16.11
C GLU A 74 -4.23 -3.16 -16.74
N PRO A 75 -3.99 -3.72 -17.94
CA PRO A 75 -2.73 -3.57 -18.67
C PRO A 75 -2.35 -2.11 -18.93
N SER A 76 -3.35 -1.24 -19.08
CA SER A 76 -3.18 0.19 -19.37
C SER A 76 -2.38 0.93 -18.29
N LEU A 77 -2.45 0.50 -17.03
CA LEU A 77 -1.73 1.10 -15.92
C LEU A 77 -0.38 0.43 -15.66
N ALA A 78 -0.18 -0.76 -16.22
CA ALA A 78 0.98 -1.59 -15.93
C ALA A 78 2.29 -0.87 -16.25
N HIS A 79 2.38 -0.11 -17.34
CA HIS A 79 3.60 0.62 -17.68
C HIS A 79 4.00 1.63 -16.60
N ILE A 80 3.06 2.49 -16.17
CA ILE A 80 3.30 3.53 -15.15
C ILE A 80 3.64 2.87 -13.80
N LEU A 81 2.82 1.91 -13.38
CA LEU A 81 2.95 1.26 -12.08
C LEU A 81 4.22 0.40 -12.00
N LYS A 82 4.55 -0.38 -13.04
CA LYS A 82 5.74 -1.26 -13.05
C LYS A 82 7.03 -0.48 -12.97
N THR A 83 7.15 0.56 -13.81
CA THR A 83 8.47 1.12 -14.14
C THR A 83 8.80 2.41 -13.39
N GLN A 84 7.81 3.22 -13.02
CA GLN A 84 8.09 4.56 -12.49
C GLN A 84 7.98 4.61 -10.96
N ILE A 85 7.03 3.87 -10.39
CA ILE A 85 6.73 3.94 -8.97
C ILE A 85 7.77 3.17 -8.15
N SER A 86 8.51 3.91 -7.32
CA SER A 86 9.47 3.37 -6.36
C SER A 86 8.96 3.41 -4.92
N THR A 87 7.96 4.25 -4.63
CA THR A 87 7.32 4.36 -3.33
C THR A 87 5.81 4.25 -3.44
N LEU A 88 5.21 3.30 -2.74
CA LEU A 88 3.76 3.09 -2.70
C LEU A 88 3.25 3.17 -1.25
N ILE A 89 2.25 4.01 -1.02
CA ILE A 89 1.51 4.10 0.24
C ILE A 89 0.06 3.68 -0.03
N LEU A 90 -0.41 2.66 0.68
CA LEU A 90 -1.77 2.16 0.59
C LEU A 90 -2.50 2.42 1.90
N LYS A 91 -3.39 3.42 1.88
CA LYS A 91 -4.29 3.76 2.98
C LYS A 91 -5.58 2.96 2.88
N ILE A 92 -5.63 1.89 3.65
CA ILE A 92 -6.67 0.87 3.56
C ILE A 92 -7.84 1.24 4.49
N SER A 93 -9.07 1.23 3.96
CA SER A 93 -10.27 1.44 4.78
C SER A 93 -10.63 0.17 5.55
N GLN A 94 -10.70 0.26 6.89
CA GLN A 94 -10.80 -0.89 7.79
C GLN A 94 -12.03 -1.79 7.62
N LYS A 95 -13.18 -1.25 7.21
CA LYS A 95 -14.46 -2.01 7.15
C LYS A 95 -14.45 -3.26 6.25
N GLN A 96 -13.39 -3.52 5.49
CA GLN A 96 -13.35 -4.56 4.46
C GLN A 96 -12.17 -5.53 4.54
N PHE A 97 -11.33 -5.45 5.59
CA PHE A 97 -10.04 -6.18 5.65
C PHE A 97 -9.92 -7.24 6.75
N PHE A 98 -11.06 -7.80 7.16
CA PHE A 98 -11.13 -8.77 8.26
C PHE A 98 -10.79 -10.22 7.87
N PHE A 99 -10.14 -10.47 6.73
CA PHE A 99 -9.78 -11.84 6.33
C PHE A 99 -8.30 -11.93 5.93
N GLU A 100 -7.59 -12.85 6.58
CA GLU A 100 -6.14 -13.05 6.53
C GLU A 100 -5.62 -13.34 5.12
N ASP A 101 -6.30 -14.23 4.39
CA ASP A 101 -5.94 -14.60 3.02
C ASP A 101 -5.88 -13.38 2.08
N SER A 102 -6.69 -12.35 2.37
CA SER A 102 -6.77 -11.17 1.51
C SER A 102 -5.59 -10.21 1.64
N LYS A 103 -4.89 -10.18 2.78
CA LYS A 103 -3.75 -9.28 3.00
C LYS A 103 -2.49 -9.81 2.31
N LEU A 104 -2.18 -11.09 2.47
CA LEU A 104 -1.00 -11.69 1.83
C LEU A 104 -1.15 -11.76 0.31
N ASN A 105 -2.36 -12.03 -0.19
CA ASN A 105 -2.65 -11.94 -1.61
C ASN A 105 -2.42 -10.52 -2.14
N MET A 106 -2.76 -9.49 -1.38
CA MET A 106 -2.47 -8.11 -1.74
C MET A 106 -0.96 -7.83 -1.82
N PHE A 107 -0.17 -8.30 -0.85
CA PHE A 107 1.29 -8.17 -0.91
C PHE A 107 1.83 -8.78 -2.19
N SER A 108 1.40 -10.01 -2.50
CA SER A 108 1.77 -10.69 -3.74
C SER A 108 1.35 -9.89 -4.97
N CYS A 109 0.11 -9.42 -5.04
CA CYS A 109 -0.39 -8.59 -6.14
C CYS A 109 0.43 -7.32 -6.33
N VAL A 110 0.72 -6.60 -5.24
CA VAL A 110 1.51 -5.36 -5.30
C VAL A 110 2.93 -5.67 -5.76
N LEU A 111 3.63 -6.60 -5.12
CA LEU A 111 5.03 -6.90 -5.45
C LEU A 111 5.18 -7.45 -6.88
N ASN A 112 4.21 -8.20 -7.38
CA ASN A 112 4.19 -8.70 -8.76
C ASN A 112 3.95 -7.59 -9.79
N VAL A 113 3.27 -6.50 -9.41
CA VAL A 113 3.05 -5.34 -10.29
C VAL A 113 4.19 -4.35 -10.24
N PHE A 114 4.75 -4.03 -9.07
CA PHE A 114 5.73 -2.96 -8.95
C PHE A 114 7.16 -3.49 -8.97
N THR A 115 7.75 -3.58 -10.16
CA THR A 115 9.11 -4.12 -10.33
C THR A 115 10.22 -3.18 -9.87
N ASN A 116 9.91 -1.90 -9.61
CA ASN A 116 10.86 -0.89 -9.12
C ASN A 116 10.55 -0.43 -7.68
N LEU A 117 9.67 -1.14 -6.96
CA LEU A 117 9.25 -0.76 -5.63
C LEU A 117 10.37 -0.91 -4.59
N ARG A 118 10.79 0.21 -4.01
CA ARG A 118 11.79 0.28 -2.93
C ARG A 118 11.16 0.53 -1.57
N CYS A 119 10.03 1.23 -1.53
CA CYS A 119 9.30 1.51 -0.31
C CYS A 119 7.82 1.14 -0.47
N LEU A 120 7.32 0.32 0.45
CA LEU A 120 5.92 -0.09 0.51
C LEU A 120 5.38 0.20 1.92
N ASN A 121 4.30 0.97 1.98
CA ASN A 121 3.64 1.29 3.24
C ASN A 121 2.17 0.90 3.21
N PHE A 122 1.79 -0.04 4.08
CA PHE A 122 0.41 -0.39 4.39
C PHE A 122 -0.06 0.33 5.65
N ASP A 123 -0.78 1.42 5.45
CA ASP A 123 -1.31 2.28 6.50
C ASP A 123 -2.82 2.03 6.66
N PRO A 124 -3.27 1.20 7.62
CA PRO A 124 -4.69 1.06 7.89
C PRO A 124 -5.22 2.34 8.53
N CYS A 125 -6.27 2.94 7.95
CA CYS A 125 -6.95 4.05 8.59
C CYS A 125 -7.76 3.53 9.79
N TYR A 126 -7.31 3.81 11.01
CA TYR A 126 -7.93 3.35 12.25
C TYR A 126 -9.28 4.02 12.57
N CYS A 127 -10.36 3.23 12.50
CA CYS A 127 -11.66 3.49 13.11
C CYS A 127 -12.15 2.22 13.84
N MET A 128 -11.69 2.09 15.09
CA MET A 128 -12.26 1.38 16.27
C MET A 128 -12.94 0.00 16.09
N GLU A 129 -12.57 -0.90 17.01
CA GLU A 129 -13.19 -2.19 17.38
C GLU A 129 -13.18 -3.27 16.30
N VAL A 130 -12.18 -4.14 16.39
CA VAL A 130 -12.04 -5.32 15.54
C VAL A 130 -11.73 -6.52 16.42
N GLU A 131 -12.49 -7.60 16.24
CA GLU A 131 -12.22 -8.88 16.87
C GLU A 131 -10.92 -9.50 16.33
N PRO A 132 -10.11 -10.14 17.20
CA PRO A 132 -8.92 -10.85 16.76
C PRO A 132 -9.23 -11.94 15.74
N ILE A 133 -8.50 -11.92 14.63
CA ILE A 133 -8.51 -13.01 13.66
C ILE A 133 -7.32 -13.91 13.99
N THR A 134 -7.57 -15.21 14.08
CA THR A 134 -6.58 -16.26 14.33
C THR A 134 -6.09 -16.87 13.02
N PHE A 135 -4.77 -16.92 12.87
CA PHE A 135 -4.11 -17.35 11.64
C PHE A 135 -4.24 -18.85 11.39
N ASN A 136 -4.84 -19.20 10.25
CA ASN A 136 -4.78 -20.55 9.69
C ASN A 136 -3.93 -20.53 8.40
N CYS A 137 -2.61 -20.49 8.56
CA CYS A 137 -1.66 -20.27 7.48
C CYS A 137 -1.53 -21.48 6.52
N GLN A 138 -2.32 -21.49 5.44
CA GLN A 138 -1.94 -22.12 4.16
C GLN A 138 -1.51 -21.03 3.18
N ILE A 139 -0.36 -20.41 3.44
CA ILE A 139 0.11 -19.25 2.65
C ILE A 139 0.56 -19.70 1.27
N ASN A 140 0.06 -19.04 0.22
CA ASN A 140 0.62 -19.14 -1.13
C ASN A 140 1.99 -18.44 -1.17
N GLN A 141 3.08 -19.22 -1.24
CA GLN A 141 4.46 -18.82 -0.96
C GLN A 141 5.14 -17.98 -2.08
N ASN A 142 4.40 -17.54 -3.10
CA ASN A 142 5.00 -17.13 -4.38
C ASN A 142 5.32 -15.63 -4.51
N PHE A 143 5.68 -14.93 -3.43
CA PHE A 143 6.13 -13.54 -3.55
C PHE A 143 7.47 -13.31 -2.88
N SER A 144 8.34 -12.55 -3.55
CA SER A 144 9.61 -12.08 -3.05
C SER A 144 9.94 -10.74 -3.69
N SER A 145 10.82 -9.96 -3.06
CA SER A 145 11.40 -8.78 -3.69
C SER A 145 12.87 -8.66 -3.36
N THR A 146 13.68 -8.47 -4.40
CA THR A 146 15.13 -8.29 -4.31
C THR A 146 15.52 -6.82 -4.30
N ILE A 147 14.56 -5.89 -4.27
CA ILE A 147 14.83 -4.45 -4.34
C ILE A 147 14.09 -3.62 -3.28
N LEU A 148 13.10 -4.21 -2.61
CA LEU A 148 12.38 -3.55 -1.53
C LEU A 148 13.34 -3.31 -0.37
N ARG A 149 13.51 -2.03 0.01
CA ARG A 149 14.41 -1.59 1.09
C ARG A 149 13.65 -1.18 2.34
N GLU A 150 12.41 -0.72 2.18
CA GLU A 150 11.60 -0.20 3.26
C GLU A 150 10.19 -0.78 3.20
N LEU A 151 9.76 -1.40 4.30
CA LEU A 151 8.43 -1.96 4.44
C LEU A 151 7.79 -1.44 5.73
N HIS A 152 6.62 -0.81 5.60
CA HIS A 152 5.78 -0.42 6.72
C HIS A 152 4.51 -1.24 6.72
N MET A 153 4.17 -1.82 7.86
CA MET A 153 2.96 -2.60 7.98
C MET A 153 2.39 -2.59 9.39
N ASN A 154 1.12 -2.96 9.48
CA ASN A 154 0.41 -3.11 10.74
C ASN A 154 -0.06 -4.58 10.83
N VAL A 155 0.30 -5.26 11.91
CA VAL A 155 -0.05 -6.66 12.18
C VAL A 155 -0.77 -6.81 13.50
N ILE A 156 -1.53 -7.90 13.63
CA ILE A 156 -2.22 -8.26 14.87
C ILE A 156 -1.29 -9.07 15.80
N ALA A 157 -0.41 -9.90 15.22
CA ALA A 157 0.53 -10.72 15.97
C ALA A 157 1.90 -10.79 15.27
N ILE A 158 2.92 -11.07 16.07
CA ILE A 158 4.32 -11.13 15.63
C ILE A 158 4.58 -12.26 14.63
N ASP A 159 3.88 -13.39 14.76
CA ASP A 159 4.03 -14.54 13.85
C ASP A 159 3.73 -14.17 12.40
N HIS A 160 2.88 -13.17 12.17
CA HIS A 160 2.56 -12.71 10.80
C HIS A 160 3.73 -11.95 10.19
N CYS A 161 4.53 -11.26 11.01
CA CYS A 161 5.78 -10.66 10.57
C CYS A 161 6.75 -11.74 10.14
N LEU A 162 6.90 -12.79 10.95
CA LEU A 162 7.81 -13.89 10.66
C LEU A 162 7.44 -14.56 9.35
N CYS A 163 6.14 -14.84 9.13
CA CYS A 163 5.67 -15.32 7.84
C CYS A 163 6.14 -14.37 6.73
N ILE A 164 5.80 -13.08 6.77
CA ILE A 164 6.12 -12.14 5.69
C ILE A 164 7.63 -12.02 5.42
N LEU A 165 8.45 -12.02 6.47
CA LEU A 165 9.89 -11.80 6.39
C LEU A 165 10.70 -13.03 6.00
N ASP A 166 10.12 -14.23 5.98
CA ASP A 166 10.76 -15.54 5.78
C ASP A 166 11.64 -15.67 4.51
N GLY A 167 12.83 -15.05 4.52
CA GLY A 167 13.78 -14.99 3.40
C GLY A 167 13.34 -14.17 2.18
N ARG A 168 12.15 -13.57 2.19
CA ARG A 168 11.51 -13.00 0.98
C ARG A 168 12.04 -11.63 0.55
N PHE A 169 12.77 -10.93 1.41
CA PHE A 169 13.22 -9.56 1.17
C PHE A 169 14.72 -9.39 1.45
N SER A 170 15.57 -9.83 0.51
CA SER A 170 17.02 -9.86 0.70
C SER A 170 17.66 -8.47 0.88
N GLN A 171 17.06 -7.43 0.29
CA GLN A 171 17.52 -6.04 0.38
C GLN A 171 16.74 -5.19 1.40
N LEU A 172 15.91 -5.79 2.26
CA LEU A 172 15.17 -5.02 3.25
C LEU A 172 16.13 -4.41 4.27
N GLU A 173 16.18 -3.09 4.34
CA GLU A 173 17.02 -2.33 5.26
C GLU A 173 16.22 -1.88 6.49
N LYS A 174 14.94 -1.54 6.28
CA LYS A 174 14.05 -1.00 7.29
C LYS A 174 12.71 -1.72 7.28
N PHE A 175 12.33 -2.24 8.44
CA PHE A 175 11.02 -2.82 8.66
C PHE A 175 10.33 -2.10 9.82
N TYR A 176 9.28 -1.36 9.48
CA TYR A 176 8.44 -0.65 10.44
C TYR A 176 7.18 -1.48 10.65
N VAL A 177 7.03 -2.03 11.85
CA VAL A 177 5.82 -2.76 12.20
C VAL A 177 5.14 -2.14 13.40
N ASN A 178 3.85 -1.88 13.25
CA ASN A 178 2.98 -1.64 14.38
C ASN A 178 2.24 -2.93 14.71
N ILE A 179 2.39 -3.42 15.94
CA ILE A 179 1.71 -4.63 16.41
C ILE A 179 0.54 -4.16 17.27
N ASP A 180 -0.66 -4.36 16.75
CA ASP A 180 -1.90 -4.10 17.47
C ASP A 180 -2.24 -5.33 18.33
N MET A 181 -1.73 -5.34 19.56
CA MET A 181 -2.18 -6.34 20.52
C MET A 181 -3.62 -6.00 20.94
N ILE A 182 -4.49 -7.02 20.93
CA ILE A 182 -5.91 -6.93 21.33
C ILE A 182 -6.10 -6.32 22.74
N SER A 183 -5.03 -6.25 23.54
CA SER A 183 -4.96 -5.64 24.85
C SER A 183 -4.58 -4.15 24.84
N ARG A 184 -5.38 -3.26 24.23
CA ARG A 184 -5.33 -1.77 24.36
C ARG A 184 -3.98 -1.02 24.22
N TYR A 185 -2.87 -1.70 23.96
CA TYR A 185 -1.53 -1.12 23.81
C TYR A 185 -1.03 -1.42 22.42
N THR A 186 -0.80 -0.36 21.63
CA THR A 186 -0.09 -0.46 20.36
C THR A 186 1.40 -0.35 20.64
N SER A 187 2.17 -1.33 20.18
CA SER A 187 3.63 -1.30 20.25
C SER A 187 4.18 -1.16 18.84
N THR A 188 4.84 -0.04 18.57
CA THR A 188 5.61 0.12 17.34
C THR A 188 6.99 -0.49 17.55
N VAL A 189 7.29 -1.54 16.80
CA VAL A 189 8.62 -2.14 16.76
C VAL A 189 9.28 -1.68 15.47
N ILE A 190 10.38 -0.95 15.61
CA ILE A 190 11.23 -0.57 14.48
C ILE A 190 12.35 -1.59 14.42
N ILE A 191 12.35 -2.41 13.37
CA ILE A 191 13.45 -3.34 13.13
C ILE A 191 14.28 -2.77 11.98
N SER A 192 15.36 -2.09 12.32
CA SER A 192 16.39 -1.66 11.38
C SER A 192 17.46 -2.75 11.29
N LYS A 193 17.89 -3.09 10.08
CA LYS A 193 18.94 -4.10 9.86
C LYS A 193 20.27 -3.62 10.46
N GLN A 194 20.53 -4.00 11.71
CA GLN A 194 21.87 -4.34 12.19
C GLN A 194 21.89 -5.87 12.30
N VAL A 195 22.20 -6.53 11.17
CA VAL A 195 22.47 -7.98 11.05
C VAL A 195 21.27 -8.89 11.39
N PHE A 196 20.43 -9.15 10.39
CA PHE A 196 19.69 -10.42 10.33
C PHE A 196 20.64 -11.47 9.74
N GLU A 197 21.33 -12.21 10.60
CA GLU A 197 21.85 -13.53 10.24
C GLU A 197 20.75 -14.51 10.68
N PHE A 198 19.95 -14.97 9.71
CA PHE A 198 19.06 -16.12 9.87
C PHE A 198 19.81 -17.39 9.47
#